data_AF-A0A8H8XJP2-F1
#
_entry.id   AF-A0A8H8XJP2-F1
#
_cell.length_a   1.000
_cell.length_b   1.000
_cell.length_c   1.000
_cell.angle_alpha   90.00
_cell.angle_beta   90.00
_cell.angle_gamma   90.00
#
_symmetry.space_group_name_H-M   'P 1'
#
loop_
_entity.id
_entity.type
_entity.pdbx_description
1 polymer ?
#
loop_
_entity_poly.entity_id
_entity_poly.type
_entity_poly.pdbx_seq_one_letter_code
_entity_poly.pdbx_strand_id
1 'polypeptide(L)'
;MSMPGSEPASGRLSTQEVELLMKSKALFLTVMLASTGAFAAEASAGNDAQATAYTYGMNLDVAEVIAINEAPHGRCELVPTEMTYRDSQGQVKTISYTKQDTYCE
;
A
#
# COMPACT_ATOMS: atom_id res chain seq x y z
N MET A 1 -51.36 -25.31 49.25
CA MET A 1 -50.27 -26.28 49.03
C MET A 1 -50.50 -27.02 47.71
N SER A 2 -49.40 -27.40 47.06
CA SER A 2 -49.23 -28.27 45.87
C SER A 2 -49.04 -27.58 44.50
N MET A 3 -47.78 -27.65 44.03
CA MET A 3 -47.34 -27.69 42.61
C MET A 3 -46.85 -29.14 42.31
N PRO A 4 -46.31 -29.55 41.12
CA PRO A 4 -46.31 -29.00 39.73
C PRO A 4 -46.51 -30.08 38.60
N GLY A 5 -46.41 -29.64 37.32
CA GLY A 5 -45.93 -30.42 36.15
C GLY A 5 -46.87 -30.39 34.93
N SER A 6 -46.49 -30.18 33.66
CA SER A 6 -45.27 -29.75 32.97
C SER A 6 -45.60 -29.58 31.47
N GLU A 7 -45.09 -28.50 30.86
CA GLU A 7 -44.74 -28.30 29.43
C GLU A 7 -45.81 -28.10 28.32
N PRO A 8 -45.44 -27.39 27.23
CA PRO A 8 -46.21 -26.24 26.75
C PRO A 8 -47.01 -26.47 25.47
N ALA A 9 -48.00 -25.60 25.31
CA ALA A 9 -48.86 -25.48 24.16
C ALA A 9 -48.18 -24.79 22.97
N SER A 10 -48.79 -25.07 21.81
CA SER A 10 -49.13 -24.06 20.81
C SER A 10 -48.06 -23.69 19.78
N GLY A 11 -48.47 -23.74 18.52
CA GLY A 11 -47.64 -23.22 17.44
C GLY A 11 -48.19 -23.40 16.03
N ARG A 12 -49.51 -23.37 15.81
CA ARG A 12 -50.02 -22.95 14.50
C ARG A 12 -50.16 -21.43 14.52
N LEU A 13 -49.11 -20.72 14.14
CA LEU A 13 -49.19 -19.32 13.72
C LEU A 13 -48.50 -19.25 12.36
N SER A 14 -49.28 -19.47 11.31
CA SER A 14 -49.85 -18.45 10.43
C SER A 14 -48.80 -17.91 9.47
N THR A 15 -49.09 -18.09 8.19
CA THR A 15 -48.31 -18.00 6.95
C THR A 15 -47.52 -16.69 6.73
N GLN A 16 -47.54 -15.78 7.69
CA GLN A 16 -46.83 -14.49 7.68
C GLN A 16 -45.35 -14.63 8.10
N GLU A 17 -45.03 -15.59 8.97
CA GLU A 17 -43.65 -15.86 9.44
C GLU A 17 -42.79 -16.43 8.29
N VAL A 18 -43.37 -17.29 7.44
CA VAL A 18 -42.66 -17.93 6.32
C VAL A 18 -42.39 -16.97 5.15
N GLU A 19 -43.22 -15.96 4.92
CA GLU A 19 -42.96 -14.95 3.87
C GLU A 19 -41.84 -13.99 4.27
N LEU A 20 -41.75 -13.63 5.56
CA LEU A 20 -40.65 -12.83 6.09
C LEU A 20 -39.31 -13.60 6.00
N LEU A 21 -39.37 -14.92 6.20
CA LEU A 21 -38.24 -15.82 6.07
C LEU A 21 -37.78 -15.99 4.60
N MET A 22 -38.68 -15.84 3.62
CA MET A 22 -38.33 -15.92 2.20
C MET A 22 -37.71 -14.60 1.67
N LYS A 23 -38.12 -13.43 2.19
CA LYS A 23 -37.48 -12.14 1.87
C LYS A 23 -36.11 -11.97 2.53
N SER A 24 -35.92 -12.53 3.73
CA SER A 24 -34.62 -12.51 4.42
C SER A 24 -33.58 -13.40 3.72
N LYS A 25 -34.01 -14.55 3.18
CA LYS A 25 -33.15 -15.45 2.40
C LYS A 25 -32.71 -14.89 1.04
N ALA A 26 -33.49 -14.00 0.44
CA ALA A 26 -33.09 -13.29 -0.78
C ALA A 26 -32.00 -12.23 -0.53
N LEU A 27 -31.88 -11.72 0.71
CA LEU A 27 -30.80 -10.80 1.09
C LEU A 27 -29.49 -11.54 1.41
N PHE A 28 -29.55 -12.80 1.82
CA PHE A 28 -28.35 -13.59 2.16
C PHE A 28 -27.60 -14.17 0.95
N LEU A 29 -28.08 -13.99 -0.29
CA LEU A 29 -27.46 -14.54 -1.49
C LEU A 29 -26.52 -13.57 -2.25
N THR A 30 -26.31 -12.35 -1.77
CA THR A 30 -25.36 -11.39 -2.40
C THR A 30 -24.06 -11.17 -1.62
N VAL A 31 -23.86 -11.82 -0.48
CA VAL A 31 -22.61 -11.74 0.31
C VAL A 31 -21.72 -12.95 0.03
N MET A 32 -21.41 -13.19 -1.24
CA MET A 32 -20.32 -14.08 -1.65
C MET A 32 -19.61 -13.48 -2.88
N LEU A 33 -19.16 -12.24 -2.75
CA LEU A 33 -18.01 -11.76 -3.52
C LEU A 33 -16.83 -11.65 -2.54
N ALA A 34 -16.25 -12.82 -2.28
CA ALA A 34 -15.03 -12.96 -1.51
C ALA A 34 -13.91 -12.20 -2.24
N SER A 35 -13.40 -11.17 -1.57
CA SER A 35 -11.99 -10.80 -1.57
C SER A 35 -11.33 -10.67 -2.95
N THR A 36 -11.68 -9.63 -3.72
CA THR A 36 -10.64 -8.97 -4.51
C THR A 36 -9.79 -8.19 -3.53
N GLY A 37 -8.66 -8.79 -3.14
CA GLY A 37 -7.66 -8.14 -2.30
C GLY A 37 -7.36 -6.76 -2.88
N ALA A 38 -7.63 -5.73 -2.08
CA ALA A 38 -7.06 -4.43 -2.32
C ALA A 38 -5.55 -4.54 -2.07
N PHE A 39 -4.79 -5.03 -3.05
CA PHE A 39 -3.44 -4.54 -3.22
C PHE A 39 -3.57 -3.12 -3.76
N ALA A 40 -3.92 -2.19 -2.87
CA ALA A 40 -3.40 -0.86 -3.01
C ALA A 40 -1.88 -1.03 -2.87
N ALA A 41 -1.19 -1.26 -3.98
CA ALA A 41 0.19 -0.84 -4.09
C ALA A 41 0.13 0.69 -4.06
N GLU A 42 -0.08 1.22 -2.87
CA GLU A 42 0.43 2.53 -2.54
C GLU A 42 1.94 2.38 -2.66
N ALA A 43 2.45 2.63 -3.87
CA ALA A 43 3.73 3.27 -4.06
C ALA A 43 3.59 4.67 -3.42
N SER A 44 3.46 4.68 -2.10
CA SER A 44 3.42 5.87 -1.29
C SER A 44 4.74 6.56 -1.54
N ALA A 45 4.61 7.71 -2.18
CA ALA A 45 5.62 8.72 -2.28
C ALA A 45 6.93 8.16 -2.85
N GLY A 46 7.11 8.34 -4.16
CA GLY A 46 8.33 9.02 -4.57
C GLY A 46 8.40 10.25 -3.67
N ASN A 47 9.14 10.11 -2.58
CA ASN A 47 9.24 11.09 -1.54
C ASN A 47 9.64 12.35 -2.31
N ASP A 48 8.75 13.34 -2.34
CA ASP A 48 9.09 14.72 -2.67
C ASP A 48 10.01 15.29 -1.56
N ALA A 49 10.85 14.42 -0.98
CA ALA A 49 12.05 14.74 -0.28
C ALA A 49 12.94 15.35 -1.35
N GLN A 50 12.80 16.65 -1.50
CA GLN A 50 13.71 17.54 -2.18
C GLN A 50 15.12 16.94 -2.10
N ALA A 51 15.67 16.57 -3.26
CA ALA A 51 16.97 15.91 -3.33
C ALA A 51 17.98 16.71 -2.50
N THR A 52 18.53 16.09 -1.48
CA THR A 52 19.49 16.76 -0.60
C THR A 52 20.81 16.86 -1.35
N ALA A 53 21.36 18.07 -1.45
CA ALA A 53 22.65 18.26 -2.10
C ALA A 53 23.73 17.44 -1.39
N TYR A 54 24.36 16.53 -2.12
CA TYR A 54 25.46 15.73 -1.62
C TYR A 54 26.74 16.56 -1.63
N THR A 55 27.43 16.58 -0.49
CA THR A 55 28.79 17.13 -0.40
C THR A 55 29.78 15.98 -0.53
N TYR A 56 30.72 16.11 -1.47
CA TYR A 56 31.77 15.12 -1.68
C TYR A 56 32.53 14.78 -0.40
N GLY A 57 32.70 13.49 -0.15
CA GLY A 57 33.36 12.98 1.06
C GLY A 57 32.43 12.80 2.26
N MET A 58 31.15 13.18 2.16
CA MET A 58 30.15 12.82 3.16
C MET A 58 29.92 11.30 3.12
N ASN A 59 29.94 10.67 4.30
CA ASN A 59 29.60 9.26 4.43
C ASN A 59 28.10 9.07 4.25
N LEU A 60 27.72 8.30 3.24
CA LEU A 60 26.36 7.88 3.01
C LEU A 60 26.21 6.45 3.50
N ASP A 61 25.17 6.21 4.28
CA ASP A 61 24.74 4.85 4.62
C ASP A 61 23.88 4.32 3.47
N VAL A 62 24.53 3.75 2.45
CA VAL A 62 23.86 3.21 1.27
C VAL A 62 23.77 1.69 1.41
N ALA A 63 22.58 1.16 1.64
CA ALA A 63 22.32 -0.27 1.63
C ALA A 63 21.96 -0.78 0.23
N GLU A 64 21.14 -0.04 -0.51
CA GLU A 64 20.72 -0.40 -1.88
C GLU A 64 20.52 0.85 -2.74
N VAL A 65 21.03 0.85 -3.96
CA VAL A 65 20.75 1.91 -4.94
C VAL A 65 19.47 1.55 -5.70
N ILE A 66 18.45 2.41 -5.60
CA ILE A 66 17.13 2.20 -6.21
C ILE A 66 17.09 2.76 -7.62
N ALA A 67 17.60 3.98 -7.81
CA ALA A 67 17.61 4.64 -9.11
C ALA A 67 18.75 5.65 -9.21
N ILE A 68 19.26 5.82 -10.42
CA ILE A 68 20.16 6.92 -10.79
C ILE A 68 19.52 7.61 -11.98
N ASN A 69 19.30 8.90 -11.88
CA ASN A 69 18.73 9.72 -12.92
C ASN A 69 19.73 10.82 -13.31
N GLU A 70 20.12 10.83 -14.58
CA GLU A 70 21.13 11.74 -15.10
C GLU A 70 20.44 12.77 -16.00
N ALA A 71 20.83 14.03 -15.85
CA ALA A 71 20.39 15.04 -16.80
C ALA A 71 20.89 14.68 -18.22
N PRO A 72 20.09 14.94 -19.28
CA PRO A 72 20.52 14.73 -20.65
C PRO A 72 21.83 15.48 -20.92
N HIS A 73 22.79 14.77 -21.51
CA HIS A 73 24.14 15.27 -21.71
C HIS A 73 24.68 14.82 -23.08
N GLY A 74 25.69 15.53 -23.60
CA GLY A 74 26.13 15.37 -25.00
C GLY A 74 27.45 16.03 -25.35
N ARG A 75 28.19 16.52 -24.36
CA ARG A 75 29.47 17.22 -24.52
C ARG A 75 30.27 17.07 -23.24
N CYS A 76 31.57 17.34 -23.29
CA CYS A 76 32.39 17.32 -22.09
C CYS A 76 31.94 18.43 -21.11
N GLU A 77 31.18 18.04 -20.09
CA GLU A 77 30.72 18.92 -19.02
C GLU A 77 30.46 18.17 -17.70
N LEU A 78 30.04 18.94 -16.70
CA LEU A 78 29.62 18.42 -15.41
C LEU A 78 28.11 18.15 -15.44
N VAL A 79 27.72 16.90 -15.23
CA VAL A 79 26.34 16.41 -15.38
C VAL A 79 25.67 16.31 -14.00
N PRO A 80 24.61 17.10 -13.75
CA PRO A 80 23.77 16.92 -12.57
C PRO A 80 23.13 15.53 -12.57
N THR A 81 23.32 14.81 -11.47
CA THR A 81 22.83 13.45 -11.29
C THR A 81 22.11 13.34 -9.96
N GLU A 82 20.94 12.71 -9.99
CA GLU A 82 20.19 12.35 -8.80
C GLU A 82 20.34 10.86 -8.54
N MET A 83 20.59 10.49 -7.29
CA MET A 83 20.61 9.10 -6.86
C MET A 83 19.63 8.89 -5.74
N THR A 84 18.72 7.96 -5.96
CA THR A 84 17.77 7.47 -4.97
C THR A 84 18.30 6.16 -4.41
N TYR A 85 18.45 6.08 -3.09
CA TYR A 85 18.97 4.90 -2.40
C TYR A 85 18.16 4.59 -1.14
N ARG A 86 18.27 3.35 -0.69
CA ARG A 86 17.79 2.87 0.60
C ARG A 86 18.96 2.81 1.57
N ASP A 87 18.79 3.35 2.76
CA ASP A 87 19.78 3.22 3.83
C ASP A 87 19.64 1.91 4.63
N SER A 88 20.57 1.65 5.56
CA SER A 88 20.55 0.42 6.36
C SER A 88 19.33 0.30 7.29
N GLN A 89 18.64 1.42 7.53
CA GLN A 89 17.40 1.49 8.31
C GLN A 89 16.15 1.32 7.43
N GLY A 90 16.32 1.11 6.13
CA GLY A 90 15.22 0.92 5.17
C GLY A 90 14.59 2.21 4.65
N GLN A 91 15.16 3.38 4.95
CA GLN A 91 14.63 4.68 4.53
C GLN A 91 15.10 5.01 3.11
N VAL A 92 14.19 5.49 2.27
CA VAL A 92 14.50 5.94 0.91
C VAL A 92 14.93 7.41 0.95
N LYS A 93 16.11 7.70 0.42
CA LYS A 93 16.72 9.02 0.35
C LYS A 93 17.14 9.34 -1.07
N THR A 94 16.97 10.60 -1.45
CA THR A 94 17.40 11.12 -2.75
C THR A 94 18.47 12.18 -2.52
N ILE A 95 19.58 12.04 -3.23
CA ILE A 95 20.66 13.02 -3.22
C ILE A 95 20.94 13.53 -4.63
N SER A 96 21.43 14.76 -4.73
CA SER A 96 21.91 15.35 -5.97
C SER A 96 23.42 15.61 -5.90
N TYR A 97 24.14 15.23 -6.94
CA TYR A 97 25.58 15.47 -7.09
C TYR A 97 25.91 15.75 -8.56
N THR A 98 27.17 16.04 -8.86
CA THR A 98 27.58 16.42 -10.22
C THR A 98 28.80 15.63 -10.66
N LYS A 99 28.63 14.69 -11.57
CA LYS A 99 29.73 13.88 -12.09
C LYS A 99 30.29 14.46 -13.39
N GLN A 100 31.50 14.06 -13.74
CA GLN A 100 32.04 14.36 -15.07
C GLN A 100 31.34 13.50 -16.12
N ASP A 101 31.01 14.12 -17.26
CA ASP A 101 30.50 13.40 -18.41
C ASP A 101 31.57 12.44 -18.98
N THR A 102 31.10 11.30 -19.48
CA THR A 102 31.88 10.37 -20.31
C THR A 102 32.50 10.99 -21.56
N TYR A 103 31.98 12.11 -22.08
CA TYR A 103 32.56 12.83 -23.23
C TYR A 103 33.86 13.58 -22.89
N CYS A 104 34.25 13.69 -21.62
CA CYS A 104 35.53 14.26 -21.22
C CYS A 104 36.61 13.17 -21.16
N GLU A 105 37.50 13.14 -22.15
CA GLU A 105 38.70 12.28 -22.19
C GLU A 105 39.92 12.93 -21.52
#